data_AF-A0A850S7M3-F1
#
_entry.id   AF-A0A850S7M3-F1
#
_cell.length_a   1.000
_cell.length_b   1.000
_cell.length_c   1.000
_cell.angle_alpha   90.00
_cell.angle_beta   90.00
_cell.angle_gamma   90.00
#
_symmetry.space_group_name_H-M   'P 1'
#
loop_
_entity.id
_entity.type
_entity.pdbx_description
1 polymer ?
#
loop_
_entity_poly.entity_id
_entity_poly.type
_entity_poly.pdbx_seq_one_letter_code
_entity_poly.pdbx_strand_id
1 'polypeptide(L)'
;MNSRVLAIALAAVLILAAVPLGASVWADDDKERKAKDKIAIKENKQARFDDDEDERASASLGSLKATGKGIVVVKSPGSVKTSDATVDLSGTVLKDAGKNAKVSVNGTVAYGGEQWKVRAEGKVKAQSQSDLGRFQLHGKLFKDDERGQMNFRLNAILLPAQDENTWKFVGESPVIVGRHARIYALTGELDLDRTQPAPQPAPGDLDHFVITPIGNQVAGTEFTFKVTAVDDDGDVKTNYNGTVTISTNAGTSASGQAPTVTQSSYTFTASDAGQHVFAAKMFKAEGNVTLTVAGSGKTATSNAFEVKPAAVSSVAISPAGATLNAGASATFNAAAKDAYGNSITGAAYVWALGTPSLGTLAVSSDTASVLFTAAGVSAASSSALSVIATHGGASASSSVTVTVNPA
;
A
#
# COMPACT_ATOMS: atom_id res chain seq x y z
N MET A 1 63.18 -52.91 -45.43
CA MET A 1 62.39 -52.16 -46.45
C MET A 1 61.71 -51.01 -45.71
N ASN A 2 61.98 -49.71 -45.86
CA ASN A 2 62.90 -48.85 -46.62
C ASN A 2 63.06 -47.59 -45.72
N SER A 3 64.27 -47.15 -45.32
CA SER A 3 65.14 -46.16 -46.02
C SER A 3 64.58 -44.72 -45.90
N ARG A 4 65.19 -43.70 -45.26
CA ARG A 4 66.45 -42.94 -45.54
C ARG A 4 66.56 -41.86 -44.42
N VAL A 5 67.67 -41.52 -43.74
CA VAL A 5 69.06 -41.10 -44.07
C VAL A 5 69.20 -39.63 -44.56
N LEU A 6 70.13 -38.90 -43.89
CA LEU A 6 70.96 -37.72 -44.28
C LEU A 6 70.40 -36.28 -44.06
N ALA A 7 71.13 -35.22 -43.69
CA ALA A 7 72.40 -34.94 -42.97
C ALA A 7 72.69 -33.40 -42.95
N ILE A 8 73.80 -33.00 -42.29
CA ILE A 8 74.65 -31.78 -42.51
C ILE A 8 74.12 -30.47 -41.87
N ALA A 9 74.70 -29.83 -40.83
CA ALA A 9 76.05 -29.37 -40.47
C ALA A 9 76.55 -28.11 -41.23
N LEU A 10 76.65 -26.93 -40.59
CA LEU A 10 77.81 -26.02 -40.71
C LEU A 10 77.80 -24.86 -39.70
N ALA A 11 79.00 -24.44 -39.32
CA ALA A 11 79.36 -23.49 -38.26
C ALA A 11 79.96 -22.18 -38.81
N ALA A 12 80.01 -21.12 -37.99
CA ALA A 12 80.95 -19.98 -38.06
C ALA A 12 80.87 -19.23 -36.69
N VAL A 13 81.87 -19.22 -35.78
CA VAL A 13 83.23 -18.62 -35.75
C VAL A 13 83.26 -17.15 -35.29
N LEU A 14 83.73 -16.98 -34.05
CA LEU A 14 84.68 -15.98 -33.47
C LEU A 14 84.34 -14.48 -33.40
N ILE A 15 84.46 -13.88 -32.20
CA ILE A 15 85.54 -12.93 -31.81
C ILE A 15 85.42 -12.60 -30.30
N LEU A 16 86.59 -12.61 -29.65
CA LEU A 16 86.90 -12.35 -28.24
C LEU A 16 87.32 -10.87 -28.07
N ALA A 17 86.78 -10.14 -27.10
CA ALA A 17 87.47 -9.00 -26.46
C ALA A 17 86.86 -8.57 -25.11
N ALA A 18 87.73 -8.53 -24.09
CA ALA A 18 87.77 -7.64 -22.91
C ALA A 18 86.69 -7.69 -21.80
N VAL A 19 87.15 -8.08 -20.60
CA VAL A 19 86.60 -7.90 -19.23
C VAL A 19 87.15 -6.52 -18.73
N PRO A 20 86.54 -5.70 -17.81
CA PRO A 20 85.94 -6.15 -16.54
C PRO A 20 84.84 -5.30 -15.84
N LEU A 21 84.31 -5.88 -14.74
CA LEU A 21 83.80 -5.27 -13.50
C LEU A 21 82.43 -4.55 -13.49
N GLY A 22 81.46 -5.17 -12.81
CA GLY A 22 80.25 -4.52 -12.32
C GLY A 22 79.35 -5.50 -11.57
N ALA A 23 79.28 -5.37 -10.24
CA ALA A 23 78.50 -6.22 -9.36
C ALA A 23 76.98 -5.97 -9.46
N SER A 24 76.21 -7.04 -9.19
CA SER A 24 74.86 -7.09 -8.62
C SER A 24 73.70 -6.31 -9.26
N VAL A 25 72.79 -7.00 -9.96
CA VAL A 25 71.36 -6.62 -10.05
C VAL A 25 70.50 -7.87 -10.32
N TRP A 26 70.27 -8.76 -9.35
CA TRP A 26 69.35 -9.91 -9.50
C TRP A 26 68.57 -10.23 -8.21
N ALA A 27 67.98 -9.22 -7.55
CA ALA A 27 67.16 -9.48 -6.35
C ALA A 27 65.87 -8.65 -6.18
N ASP A 28 65.65 -7.56 -6.93
CA ASP A 28 64.47 -6.71 -6.71
C ASP A 28 63.34 -6.88 -7.76
N ASP A 29 63.64 -7.31 -8.99
CA ASP A 29 62.62 -7.42 -10.05
C ASP A 29 61.57 -8.51 -9.80
N ASP A 30 61.94 -9.58 -9.08
CA ASP A 30 61.05 -10.72 -8.87
C ASP A 30 60.02 -10.47 -7.72
N LYS A 31 60.28 -9.47 -6.87
CA LYS A 31 59.33 -9.00 -5.85
C LYS A 31 58.32 -8.01 -6.44
N GLU A 32 58.75 -7.11 -7.32
CA GLU A 32 57.83 -6.19 -8.00
C GLU A 32 56.92 -6.89 -9.00
N ARG A 33 57.42 -7.90 -9.73
CA ARG A 33 56.59 -8.67 -10.68
C ARG A 33 55.52 -9.51 -9.98
N LYS A 34 55.86 -10.12 -8.82
CA LYS A 34 54.88 -10.85 -7.98
C LYS A 34 53.91 -9.93 -7.22
N ALA A 35 54.28 -8.67 -6.98
CA ALA A 35 53.39 -7.67 -6.40
C ALA A 35 52.40 -7.12 -7.44
N LYS A 36 52.87 -6.85 -8.67
CA LYS A 36 52.01 -6.40 -9.79
C LYS A 36 51.02 -7.49 -10.24
N ASP A 37 51.42 -8.76 -10.30
CA ASP A 37 50.49 -9.86 -10.59
C ASP A 37 49.44 -10.06 -9.48
N LYS A 38 49.79 -9.84 -8.21
CA LYS A 38 48.81 -9.90 -7.10
C LYS A 38 47.86 -8.71 -7.07
N ILE A 39 48.26 -7.55 -7.60
CA ILE A 39 47.40 -6.37 -7.74
C ILE A 39 46.48 -6.55 -8.96
N ALA A 40 47.00 -6.99 -10.11
CA ALA A 40 46.20 -7.28 -11.30
C ALA A 40 45.21 -8.45 -11.09
N ILE A 41 45.56 -9.48 -10.31
CA ILE A 41 44.65 -10.57 -9.94
C ILE A 41 43.63 -10.14 -8.87
N LYS A 42 43.92 -9.11 -8.07
CA LYS A 42 42.95 -8.54 -7.11
C LYS A 42 41.98 -7.58 -7.78
N GLU A 43 42.45 -6.74 -8.70
CA GLU A 43 41.58 -5.86 -9.50
C GLU A 43 40.70 -6.67 -10.45
N ASN A 44 41.20 -7.76 -11.05
CA ASN A 44 40.40 -8.67 -11.90
C ASN A 44 39.51 -9.66 -11.11
N LYS A 45 39.61 -9.72 -9.77
CA LYS A 45 38.64 -10.44 -8.92
C LYS A 45 37.60 -9.52 -8.29
N GLN A 46 37.90 -8.22 -8.18
CA GLN A 46 36.94 -7.20 -7.79
C GLN A 46 36.03 -6.84 -8.99
N ALA A 47 36.59 -6.78 -10.20
CA ALA A 47 35.90 -6.39 -11.45
C ALA A 47 35.16 -7.51 -12.19
N ARG A 48 34.95 -8.68 -11.57
CA ARG A 48 34.07 -9.74 -12.13
C ARG A 48 32.68 -9.80 -11.48
N PHE A 49 32.34 -8.75 -10.73
CA PHE A 49 31.06 -8.60 -10.05
C PHE A 49 30.17 -7.53 -10.67
N ASP A 50 30.71 -6.75 -11.61
CA ASP A 50 30.03 -5.69 -12.36
C ASP A 50 30.14 -6.03 -13.85
N ASP A 51 29.15 -6.75 -14.37
CA ASP A 51 28.81 -6.78 -15.80
C ASP A 51 27.43 -7.43 -15.87
N ASP A 52 26.42 -6.56 -15.72
CA ASP A 52 25.10 -6.56 -16.34
C ASP A 52 24.24 -5.59 -15.50
N GLU A 53 24.57 -4.30 -15.60
CA GLU A 53 23.58 -3.24 -15.43
C GLU A 53 22.61 -3.34 -16.61
N ASP A 54 21.43 -3.89 -16.36
CA ASP A 54 20.23 -3.49 -17.07
C ASP A 54 19.12 -3.31 -16.04
N GLU A 55 18.77 -2.04 -15.86
CA GLU A 55 17.66 -1.54 -15.05
C GLU A 55 16.34 -2.23 -15.42
N ARG A 56 15.83 -3.07 -14.52
CA ARG A 56 14.40 -3.15 -14.22
C ARG A 56 14.24 -3.40 -12.72
N ALA A 57 13.42 -2.58 -12.09
CA ALA A 57 13.02 -2.64 -10.69
C ALA A 57 13.07 -4.08 -10.14
N SER A 58 13.97 -4.33 -9.19
CA SER A 58 14.11 -5.62 -8.54
C SER A 58 12.88 -5.88 -7.66
N ALA A 59 11.80 -6.37 -8.27
CA ALA A 59 10.75 -7.04 -7.53
C ALA A 59 11.43 -8.18 -6.78
N SER A 60 11.60 -8.01 -5.47
CA SER A 60 12.15 -9.02 -4.58
C SER A 60 11.37 -10.33 -4.76
N LEU A 61 12.05 -11.39 -5.17
CA LEU A 61 11.43 -12.69 -5.48
C LEU A 61 11.33 -13.58 -4.23
N GLY A 62 11.55 -13.05 -3.03
CA GLY A 62 11.55 -13.85 -1.80
C GLY A 62 12.17 -13.17 -0.57
N SER A 63 11.88 -13.71 0.60
CA SER A 63 12.53 -13.40 1.88
C SER A 63 13.38 -14.59 2.37
N LEU A 64 14.38 -14.30 3.21
CA LEU A 64 15.29 -15.27 3.78
C LEU A 64 15.46 -15.04 5.28
N LYS A 65 15.43 -16.11 6.08
CA LYS A 65 15.81 -16.05 7.50
C LYS A 65 16.78 -17.17 7.83
N ALA A 66 17.93 -16.84 8.41
CA ALA A 66 18.95 -17.81 8.83
C ALA A 66 19.29 -17.63 10.31
N THR A 67 18.90 -18.60 11.14
CA THR A 67 19.24 -18.61 12.56
C THR A 67 20.17 -19.76 12.88
N GLY A 68 21.18 -19.55 13.72
CA GLY A 68 22.13 -20.60 14.07
C GLY A 68 22.82 -20.40 15.40
N LYS A 69 23.29 -21.51 15.97
CA LYS A 69 24.07 -21.55 17.21
C LYS A 69 25.39 -22.27 16.98
N GLY A 70 26.44 -21.79 17.61
CA GLY A 70 27.77 -22.38 17.55
C GLY A 70 28.64 -21.96 18.73
N ILE A 71 29.92 -22.29 18.66
CA ILE A 71 30.90 -21.95 19.70
C ILE A 71 31.91 -20.97 19.11
N VAL A 72 32.03 -19.78 19.70
CA VAL A 72 33.09 -18.85 19.30
C VAL A 72 34.38 -19.16 20.05
N VAL A 73 35.50 -19.06 19.34
CA VAL A 73 36.84 -19.03 19.91
C VAL A 73 37.44 -17.66 19.59
N VAL A 74 37.77 -16.90 20.63
CA VAL A 74 38.40 -15.58 20.53
C VAL A 74 39.84 -15.68 20.98
N LYS A 75 40.77 -15.37 20.08
CA LYS A 75 42.20 -15.32 20.39
C LYS A 75 42.60 -13.92 20.82
N SER A 76 43.16 -13.80 22.02
CA SER A 76 43.79 -12.57 22.52
C SER A 76 45.29 -12.83 22.74
N PRO A 77 46.13 -11.78 22.83
CA PRO A 77 47.52 -11.97 23.22
C PRO A 77 47.60 -12.75 24.55
N GLY A 78 48.21 -13.94 24.52
CA GLY A 78 48.40 -14.79 25.71
C GLY A 78 47.17 -15.54 26.23
N SER A 79 45.98 -15.46 25.61
CA SER A 79 44.80 -16.20 26.07
C SER A 79 43.84 -16.58 24.94
N VAL A 80 43.08 -17.66 25.15
CA VAL A 80 41.98 -18.09 24.28
C VAL A 80 40.73 -18.16 25.14
N LYS A 81 39.67 -17.47 24.71
CA LYS A 81 38.36 -17.51 25.35
C LYS A 81 37.36 -18.25 24.46
N THR A 82 36.43 -18.96 25.08
CA THR A 82 35.33 -19.63 24.39
C THR A 82 34.00 -19.20 24.99
N SER A 83 32.97 -19.10 24.16
CA SER A 83 31.60 -18.83 24.57
C SER A 83 30.63 -19.29 23.50
N ASP A 84 29.35 -19.37 23.85
CA ASP A 84 28.30 -19.59 22.88
C ASP A 84 28.19 -18.40 21.93
N ALA A 85 27.87 -18.71 20.68
CA ALA A 85 27.60 -17.73 19.65
C ALA A 85 26.25 -18.00 19.00
N THR A 86 25.48 -16.94 18.79
CA THR A 86 24.24 -16.98 18.03
C THR A 86 24.36 -16.11 16.80
N VAL A 87 23.76 -16.58 15.71
CA VAL A 87 23.67 -15.88 14.43
C VAL A 87 22.19 -15.78 14.10
N ASP A 88 21.70 -14.57 13.85
CA ASP A 88 20.32 -14.32 13.41
C ASP A 88 20.35 -13.34 12.25
N LEU A 89 20.07 -13.84 11.05
CA LEU A 89 20.13 -13.08 9.80
C LEU A 89 18.77 -13.12 9.11
N SER A 90 18.41 -12.00 8.52
CA SER A 90 17.23 -11.82 7.69
C SER A 90 17.64 -11.15 6.38
N GLY A 91 16.94 -11.42 5.29
CA GLY A 91 17.37 -10.89 4.01
C GLY A 91 16.38 -11.04 2.89
N THR A 92 16.80 -10.56 1.75
CA THR A 92 16.02 -10.48 0.52
C THR A 92 16.71 -11.25 -0.59
N VAL A 93 15.91 -11.89 -1.43
CA VAL A 93 16.39 -12.51 -2.67
C VAL A 93 16.42 -11.43 -3.75
N LEU A 94 17.64 -11.01 -4.11
CA LEU A 94 17.90 -9.96 -5.10
C LEU A 94 17.70 -10.45 -6.53
N LYS A 95 17.95 -11.74 -6.78
CA LYS A 95 17.77 -12.39 -8.08
C LYS A 95 17.57 -13.87 -7.84
N ASP A 96 16.53 -14.45 -8.43
CA ASP A 96 16.30 -15.89 -8.42
C ASP A 96 16.44 -16.45 -9.85
N ALA A 97 17.42 -17.33 -10.04
CA ALA A 97 17.61 -18.11 -11.25
C ALA A 97 17.27 -19.59 -11.02
N GLY A 98 16.27 -19.85 -10.16
CA GLY A 98 15.75 -21.16 -9.78
C GLY A 98 16.67 -21.90 -8.81
N LYS A 99 17.82 -22.38 -9.32
CA LYS A 99 18.81 -23.15 -8.54
C LYS A 99 19.82 -22.28 -7.81
N ASN A 100 19.93 -21.01 -8.22
CA ASN A 100 20.88 -20.05 -7.65
C ASN A 100 20.13 -18.75 -7.34
N ALA A 101 20.20 -18.31 -6.09
CA ALA A 101 19.67 -17.03 -5.65
C ALA A 101 20.81 -16.13 -5.18
N LYS A 102 20.83 -14.87 -5.64
CA LYS A 102 21.66 -13.81 -5.03
C LYS A 102 20.85 -13.22 -3.89
N VAL A 103 21.48 -13.07 -2.72
CA VAL A 103 20.80 -12.59 -1.51
C VAL A 103 21.55 -11.43 -0.88
N SER A 104 20.80 -10.49 -0.31
CA SER A 104 21.30 -9.47 0.61
C SER A 104 20.75 -9.76 1.99
N VAL A 105 21.61 -9.78 3.01
CA VAL A 105 21.22 -10.14 4.37
C VAL A 105 21.75 -9.14 5.38
N ASN A 106 20.89 -8.83 6.34
CA ASN A 106 21.18 -8.03 7.52
C ASN A 106 20.86 -8.85 8.76
N GLY A 107 21.53 -8.56 9.86
CA GLY A 107 21.19 -9.24 11.12
C GLY A 107 22.22 -9.04 12.19
N THR A 108 22.35 -10.03 13.06
CA THR A 108 23.17 -9.94 14.25
C THR A 108 23.96 -11.22 14.50
N VAL A 109 25.15 -11.04 15.05
CA VAL A 109 25.98 -12.10 15.61
C VAL A 109 26.26 -11.72 17.05
N ALA A 110 25.83 -12.55 18.00
CA ALA A 110 26.06 -12.32 19.41
C ALA A 110 27.01 -13.37 19.98
N TYR A 111 28.00 -12.93 20.76
CA TYR A 111 28.91 -13.80 21.49
C TYR A 111 29.57 -13.06 22.65
N GLY A 112 29.93 -13.78 23.72
CA GLY A 112 30.66 -13.19 24.85
C GLY A 112 29.94 -12.02 25.54
N GLY A 113 28.61 -11.96 25.46
CA GLY A 113 27.78 -10.88 25.99
C GLY A 113 27.69 -9.64 25.09
N GLU A 114 28.36 -9.62 23.95
CA GLU A 114 28.28 -8.54 22.97
C GLU A 114 27.45 -8.96 21.74
N GLN A 115 26.79 -7.98 21.12
CA GLN A 115 26.04 -8.17 19.88
C GLN A 115 26.61 -7.27 18.79
N TRP A 116 26.78 -7.84 17.59
CA TRP A 116 27.37 -7.19 16.43
C TRP A 116 26.36 -7.20 15.30
N LYS A 117 26.14 -6.05 14.66
CA LYS A 117 25.33 -5.96 13.44
C LYS A 117 26.09 -6.52 12.26
N VAL A 118 25.39 -7.21 11.36
CA VAL A 118 25.92 -7.79 10.12
C VAL A 118 25.21 -7.16 8.93
N ARG A 119 26.00 -6.79 7.92
CA ARG A 119 25.54 -6.57 6.54
C ARG A 119 26.36 -7.45 5.62
N ALA A 120 25.72 -8.32 4.86
CA ALA A 120 26.41 -9.24 3.97
C ALA A 120 25.60 -9.50 2.70
N GLU A 121 26.31 -9.84 1.64
CA GLU A 121 25.71 -10.35 0.42
C GLU A 121 26.23 -11.75 0.14
N GLY A 122 25.46 -12.50 -0.62
CA GLY A 122 25.80 -13.89 -0.85
C GLY A 122 25.03 -14.58 -1.94
N LYS A 123 25.31 -15.87 -2.03
CA LYS A 123 24.65 -16.79 -2.95
C LYS A 123 24.08 -17.96 -2.16
N VAL A 124 22.85 -18.31 -2.48
CA VAL A 124 22.19 -19.53 -2.02
C VAL A 124 22.05 -20.43 -3.24
N LYS A 125 22.57 -21.65 -3.14
CA LYS A 125 22.34 -22.71 -4.14
C LYS A 125 21.59 -23.83 -3.46
N ALA A 126 20.30 -23.91 -3.71
CA ALA A 126 19.45 -25.01 -3.27
C ALA A 126 19.03 -25.81 -4.51
N GLN A 127 19.62 -26.99 -4.70
CA GLN A 127 19.54 -27.75 -5.96
C GLN A 127 18.20 -28.50 -6.11
N SER A 128 17.71 -29.12 -5.03
CA SER A 128 16.42 -29.82 -4.84
C SER A 128 16.42 -30.48 -3.45
N GLN A 129 15.26 -30.91 -2.91
CA GLN A 129 15.23 -31.67 -1.63
C GLN A 129 16.03 -32.99 -1.66
N SER A 130 16.43 -33.48 -2.83
CA SER A 130 17.27 -34.68 -2.99
C SER A 130 18.78 -34.41 -3.01
N ASP A 131 19.21 -33.15 -3.01
CA ASP A 131 20.62 -32.74 -3.15
C ASP A 131 21.09 -31.85 -2.00
N LEU A 132 22.40 -31.90 -1.70
CA LEU A 132 23.04 -30.95 -0.79
C LEU A 132 23.12 -29.56 -1.42
N GLY A 133 22.60 -28.56 -0.72
CA GLY A 133 22.73 -27.15 -1.11
C GLY A 133 23.96 -26.49 -0.50
N ARG A 134 24.21 -25.23 -0.89
CA ARG A 134 25.29 -24.40 -0.33
C ARG A 134 24.79 -22.98 -0.08
N PHE A 135 25.22 -22.41 1.04
CA PHE A 135 24.93 -21.04 1.44
C PHE A 135 26.24 -20.31 1.75
N GLN A 136 26.50 -19.21 1.02
CA GLN A 136 27.74 -18.46 1.14
C GLN A 136 27.44 -16.98 1.33
N LEU A 137 27.93 -16.38 2.42
CA LEU A 137 27.82 -14.96 2.73
C LEU A 137 29.19 -14.33 2.92
N HIS A 138 29.35 -13.13 2.38
CA HIS A 138 30.51 -12.28 2.55
C HIS A 138 30.04 -10.87 2.92
N GLY A 139 30.58 -10.33 4.00
CA GLY A 139 30.11 -9.03 4.49
C GLY A 139 30.97 -8.41 5.56
N LYS A 140 30.34 -7.51 6.31
CA LYS A 140 30.93 -6.74 7.40
C LYS A 140 30.14 -6.91 8.68
N LEU A 141 30.85 -6.96 9.80
CA LEU A 141 30.29 -6.76 11.14
C LEU A 141 30.66 -5.38 11.66
N PHE A 142 29.76 -4.75 12.42
CA PHE A 142 29.98 -3.45 13.04
C PHE A 142 29.13 -3.29 14.31
N LYS A 143 29.52 -2.34 15.17
CA LYS A 143 28.69 -1.81 16.27
C LYS A 143 27.90 -0.59 15.78
N ASP A 144 27.05 -0.02 16.63
CA ASP A 144 26.00 0.95 16.24
C ASP A 144 26.42 2.14 15.37
N ASP A 145 27.68 2.57 15.40
CA ASP A 145 28.20 3.76 14.71
C ASP A 145 28.95 3.48 13.40
N GLU A 146 28.92 2.24 12.88
CA GLU A 146 29.62 1.78 11.66
C GLU A 146 31.16 1.99 11.64
N ARG A 147 31.73 2.58 12.69
CA ARG A 147 33.17 2.78 12.88
C ARG A 147 33.77 1.47 13.37
N GLY A 148 34.80 0.97 12.67
CA GLY A 148 35.49 -0.27 13.05
C GLY A 148 34.89 -1.55 12.46
N GLN A 149 34.61 -1.54 11.15
CA GLN A 149 34.09 -2.71 10.44
C GLN A 149 35.06 -3.90 10.46
N MET A 150 34.52 -5.08 10.79
CA MET A 150 35.21 -6.35 10.77
C MET A 150 34.71 -7.23 9.62
N ASN A 151 35.54 -8.13 9.10
CA ASN A 151 35.09 -9.03 8.04
C ASN A 151 34.18 -10.13 8.60
N PHE A 152 33.07 -10.37 7.90
CA PHE A 152 32.17 -11.51 8.13
C PHE A 152 32.24 -12.46 6.94
N ARG A 153 32.43 -13.76 7.20
CA ARG A 153 32.28 -14.81 6.18
C ARG A 153 31.63 -16.05 6.76
N LEU A 154 30.55 -16.50 6.12
CA LEU A 154 29.85 -17.74 6.42
C LEU A 154 29.80 -18.60 5.16
N ASN A 155 30.27 -19.84 5.26
CA ASN A 155 30.05 -20.88 4.26
C ASN A 155 29.38 -22.06 4.95
N ALA A 156 28.24 -22.51 4.43
CA ALA A 156 27.47 -23.59 4.99
C ALA A 156 26.93 -24.54 3.92
N ILE A 157 26.81 -25.82 4.29
CA ILE A 157 26.03 -26.82 3.53
C ILE A 157 24.59 -26.70 3.96
N LEU A 158 23.67 -26.79 3.00
CA LEU A 158 22.24 -26.89 3.25
C LEU A 158 21.79 -28.35 3.11
N LEU A 159 21.08 -28.81 4.12
CA LEU A 159 20.46 -30.12 4.21
C LEU A 159 18.95 -29.94 4.04
N PRO A 160 18.29 -30.78 3.22
CA PRO A 160 16.85 -30.72 3.08
C PRO A 160 16.16 -30.97 4.43
N ALA A 161 15.19 -30.13 4.80
CA ALA A 161 14.28 -30.41 5.91
C ALA A 161 12.98 -31.07 5.39
N GLN A 162 12.09 -31.45 6.32
CA GLN A 162 10.80 -32.08 5.98
C GLN A 162 9.87 -31.13 5.20
N ASP A 163 10.03 -29.82 5.39
CA ASP A 163 9.24 -28.78 4.73
C ASP A 163 9.96 -28.25 3.47
N GLU A 164 9.21 -27.85 2.43
CA GLU A 164 9.79 -27.46 1.12
C GLU A 164 10.69 -26.21 1.17
N ASN A 165 10.45 -25.29 2.11
CA ASN A 165 11.14 -24.00 2.19
C ASN A 165 12.20 -23.91 3.30
N THR A 166 12.22 -24.85 4.24
CA THR A 166 13.16 -24.84 5.36
C THR A 166 14.34 -25.77 5.09
N TRP A 167 15.55 -25.28 5.36
CA TRP A 167 16.80 -26.00 5.19
C TRP A 167 17.57 -25.99 6.49
N LYS A 168 18.09 -27.13 6.92
CA LYS A 168 19.08 -27.14 8.00
C LYS A 168 20.42 -26.75 7.41
N PHE A 169 21.18 -25.90 8.07
CA PHE A 169 22.53 -25.56 7.61
C PHE A 169 23.61 -25.94 8.61
N VAL A 170 24.77 -26.33 8.08
CA VAL A 170 25.97 -26.67 8.85
C VAL A 170 27.14 -25.90 8.27
N GLY A 171 27.85 -25.13 9.11
CA GLY A 171 29.03 -24.37 8.70
C GLY A 171 30.17 -25.29 8.22
N GLU A 172 30.61 -25.12 6.97
CA GLU A 172 31.72 -25.88 6.36
C GLU A 172 33.09 -25.47 6.90
N SER A 173 33.19 -24.23 7.36
CA SER A 173 34.41 -23.63 7.87
C SER A 173 34.08 -22.75 9.06
N PRO A 174 35.04 -22.48 9.95
CA PRO A 174 34.78 -21.57 11.06
C PRO A 174 34.36 -20.22 10.50
N VAL A 175 33.20 -19.73 10.94
CA VAL A 175 32.69 -18.42 10.52
C VAL A 175 33.68 -17.37 10.96
N ILE A 176 34.14 -16.57 10.01
CA ILE A 176 35.13 -15.53 10.29
C ILE A 176 34.40 -14.33 10.85
N VAL A 177 34.79 -13.92 12.07
CA VAL A 177 34.25 -12.75 12.76
C VAL A 177 35.44 -11.84 13.11
N GLY A 178 35.78 -10.95 12.18
CA GLY A 178 36.96 -10.11 12.31
C GLY A 178 38.28 -10.87 12.24
N ARG A 179 39.32 -10.32 12.89
CA ARG A 179 40.70 -10.85 12.77
C ARG A 179 40.96 -12.04 13.69
N HIS A 180 40.29 -12.11 14.83
CA HIS A 180 40.68 -13.00 15.93
C HIS A 180 39.55 -13.87 16.49
N ALA A 181 38.30 -13.71 16.01
CA ALA A 181 37.19 -14.55 16.43
C ALA A 181 36.77 -15.49 15.29
N ARG A 182 36.51 -16.74 15.66
CA ARG A 182 36.01 -17.78 14.76
C ARG A 182 34.88 -18.55 15.42
N ILE A 183 33.76 -18.74 14.74
CA ILE A 183 32.64 -19.56 15.23
C ILE A 183 32.72 -20.95 14.61
N TYR A 184 32.77 -21.98 15.43
CA TYR A 184 32.81 -23.39 15.04
C TYR A 184 31.46 -24.06 15.30
N ALA A 185 31.24 -25.20 14.62
CA ALA A 185 30.05 -26.03 14.77
C ALA A 185 28.73 -25.24 14.63
N LEU A 186 28.72 -24.20 13.79
CA LEU A 186 27.52 -23.42 13.54
C LEU A 186 26.49 -24.32 12.85
N THR A 187 25.38 -24.55 13.53
CA THR A 187 24.22 -25.27 13.00
C THR A 187 23.00 -24.40 13.13
N GLY A 188 22.06 -24.55 12.20
CA GLY A 188 20.93 -23.65 12.16
C GLY A 188 19.87 -24.03 11.15
N GLU A 189 18.88 -23.15 11.04
CA GLU A 189 17.80 -23.24 10.08
C GLU A 189 17.83 -22.04 9.16
N LEU A 190 17.61 -22.31 7.88
CA LEU A 190 17.48 -21.36 6.81
C LEU A 190 16.08 -21.52 6.21
N ASP A 191 15.24 -20.52 6.36
CA ASP A 191 13.94 -20.43 5.72
C ASP A 191 14.06 -19.57 4.46
N LEU A 192 13.59 -20.11 3.33
CA LEU A 192 13.58 -19.47 2.02
C LEU A 192 12.15 -19.34 1.53
N ASP A 193 11.48 -18.25 1.87
CA ASP A 193 10.17 -17.96 1.31
C ASP A 193 10.33 -17.28 -0.05
N ARG A 194 10.23 -18.06 -1.12
CA ARG A 194 10.31 -17.57 -2.53
C ARG A 194 8.99 -17.01 -3.06
N THR A 195 7.95 -16.97 -2.22
CA THR A 195 6.61 -16.50 -2.59
C THR A 195 6.29 -15.15 -1.96
N GLN A 196 6.96 -14.80 -0.87
CA GLN A 196 6.77 -13.52 -0.20
C GLN A 196 7.74 -12.46 -0.74
N PRO A 197 7.28 -11.27 -1.16
CA PRO A 197 8.18 -10.14 -1.41
C PRO A 197 9.03 -9.87 -0.16
N ALA A 198 10.22 -9.27 -0.35
CA ALA A 198 11.12 -8.84 0.71
C ALA A 198 10.34 -8.15 1.84
N PRO A 199 10.80 -8.23 3.11
CA PRO A 199 10.35 -7.26 4.11
C PRO A 199 10.58 -5.88 3.51
N GLN A 200 9.49 -5.17 3.19
CA GLN A 200 9.56 -3.81 2.67
C GLN A 200 10.39 -3.00 3.69
N PRO A 201 11.30 -2.09 3.26
CA PRO A 201 11.92 -1.16 4.19
C PRO A 201 10.85 -0.58 5.12
N ALA A 202 11.19 -0.38 6.40
CA ALA A 202 10.24 0.16 7.36
C ALA A 202 9.55 1.38 6.73
N PRO A 203 8.20 1.44 6.69
CA PRO A 203 7.50 2.45 5.91
C PRO A 203 8.00 3.84 6.25
N GLY A 204 8.19 4.66 5.22
CA GLY A 204 8.70 6.02 5.32
C GLY A 204 7.83 6.91 6.22
N ASP A 205 8.23 8.16 6.43
CA ASP A 205 7.44 9.06 7.28
C ASP A 205 6.06 9.30 6.66
N LEU A 206 5.04 9.57 7.48
CA LEU A 206 3.70 9.84 6.95
C LEU A 206 3.75 11.08 6.06
N ASP A 207 3.39 10.93 4.79
CA ASP A 207 3.32 12.04 3.85
C ASP A 207 1.90 12.59 3.72
N HIS A 208 0.91 11.74 3.42
CA HIS A 208 -0.47 12.18 3.26
C HIS A 208 -1.48 11.06 3.54
N PHE A 209 -2.77 11.43 3.51
CA PHE A 209 -3.86 10.47 3.51
C PHE A 209 -4.56 10.46 2.16
N VAL A 210 -5.09 9.31 1.79
CA VAL A 210 -5.95 9.15 0.61
C VAL A 210 -7.31 8.64 1.04
N ILE A 211 -8.37 9.26 0.54
CA ILE A 211 -9.75 8.81 0.73
C ILE A 211 -10.23 8.18 -0.58
N THR A 212 -10.80 6.97 -0.51
CA THR A 212 -11.39 6.33 -1.70
C THR A 212 -12.49 7.21 -2.30
N PRO A 213 -12.58 7.33 -3.65
CA PRO A 213 -13.62 8.11 -4.28
C PRO A 213 -15.03 7.71 -3.82
N ILE A 214 -15.83 8.71 -3.46
CA ILE A 214 -17.19 8.56 -2.94
C ILE A 214 -18.17 8.87 -4.07
N GLY A 215 -19.06 7.92 -4.36
CA GLY A 215 -20.16 8.12 -5.31
C GLY A 215 -21.33 8.91 -4.70
N ASN A 216 -22.37 9.14 -5.50
CA ASN A 216 -23.59 9.80 -5.01
C ASN A 216 -24.26 8.98 -3.91
N GLN A 217 -24.75 9.68 -2.88
CA GLN A 217 -25.37 9.11 -1.70
C GLN A 217 -26.85 9.46 -1.63
N VAL A 218 -27.59 8.74 -0.80
CA VAL A 218 -29.01 9.01 -0.51
C VAL A 218 -29.14 9.40 0.96
N ALA A 219 -29.89 10.46 1.24
CA ALA A 219 -30.14 10.93 2.60
C ALA A 219 -30.65 9.79 3.50
N GLY A 220 -30.10 9.68 4.70
CA GLY A 220 -30.47 8.63 5.64
C GLY A 220 -30.00 7.23 5.29
N THR A 221 -29.17 7.05 4.26
CA THR A 221 -28.50 5.77 3.96
C THR A 221 -27.05 5.84 4.42
N GLU A 222 -26.58 4.81 5.12
CA GLU A 222 -25.19 4.69 5.54
C GLU A 222 -24.33 4.21 4.36
N PHE A 223 -23.14 4.76 4.22
CA PHE A 223 -22.15 4.35 3.24
C PHE A 223 -20.76 4.28 3.85
N THR A 224 -19.90 3.49 3.22
CA THR A 224 -18.52 3.26 3.68
C THR A 224 -17.50 3.91 2.76
N PHE A 225 -16.38 4.36 3.32
CA PHE A 225 -15.22 4.86 2.58
C PHE A 225 -13.94 4.42 3.30
N LYS A 226 -12.85 4.27 2.56
CA LYS A 226 -11.56 3.86 3.11
C LYS A 226 -10.61 5.04 3.16
N VAL A 227 -9.90 5.18 4.28
CA VAL A 227 -8.77 6.08 4.45
C VAL A 227 -7.49 5.26 4.45
N THR A 228 -6.53 5.65 3.63
CA THR A 228 -5.20 5.05 3.52
C THR A 228 -4.16 6.07 3.96
N ALA A 229 -3.27 5.70 4.89
CA ALA A 229 -2.07 6.45 5.21
C ALA A 229 -0.98 6.12 4.18
N VAL A 230 -0.38 7.13 3.57
CA VAL A 230 0.64 7.00 2.52
C VAL A 230 1.93 7.66 3.01
N ASP A 231 3.07 7.00 2.81
CA ASP A 231 4.39 7.54 3.15
C ASP A 231 4.97 8.42 2.04
N ASP A 232 6.15 8.98 2.28
CA ASP A 232 6.87 9.89 1.38
C ASP A 232 7.36 9.22 0.09
N ASP A 233 7.47 7.89 0.09
CA ASP A 233 7.78 7.10 -1.10
C ASP A 233 6.51 6.80 -1.96
N GLY A 234 5.32 7.13 -1.45
CA GLY A 234 4.04 6.91 -2.11
C GLY A 234 3.43 5.54 -1.83
N ASP A 235 4.00 4.76 -0.91
CA ASP A 235 3.53 3.45 -0.50
C ASP A 235 2.58 3.55 0.71
N VAL A 236 1.83 2.47 0.98
CA VAL A 236 0.98 2.43 2.17
C VAL A 236 1.86 2.39 3.43
N LYS A 237 1.65 3.36 4.33
CA LYS A 237 2.30 3.39 5.64
C LYS A 237 1.69 2.33 6.57
N THR A 238 2.08 1.07 6.38
CA THR A 238 1.47 -0.09 7.04
C THR A 238 1.57 -0.09 8.58
N ASN A 239 2.55 0.63 9.13
CA ASN A 239 2.74 0.78 10.57
C ASN A 239 2.15 2.08 11.15
N TYR A 240 1.32 2.81 10.40
CA TYR A 240 0.65 3.99 10.92
C TYR A 240 -0.24 3.62 12.12
N ASN A 241 0.02 4.27 13.26
CA ASN A 241 -0.68 4.06 14.53
C ASN A 241 -1.21 5.38 15.12
N GLY A 242 -1.24 6.44 14.31
CA GLY A 242 -1.71 7.75 14.72
C GLY A 242 -3.23 7.81 14.82
N THR A 243 -3.71 8.85 15.51
CA THR A 243 -5.13 9.17 15.57
C THR A 243 -5.50 10.12 14.44
N VAL A 244 -6.56 9.76 13.71
CA VAL A 244 -7.20 10.62 12.72
C VAL A 244 -8.55 11.10 13.22
N THR A 245 -8.95 12.28 12.79
CA THR A 245 -10.31 12.79 12.93
C THR A 245 -10.92 12.98 11.54
N ILE A 246 -12.19 12.59 11.41
CA ILE A 246 -12.97 12.73 10.20
C ILE A 246 -14.05 13.78 10.43
N SER A 247 -14.14 14.74 9.51
CA SER A 247 -15.20 15.74 9.47
C SER A 247 -15.84 15.81 8.09
N THR A 248 -16.97 16.49 8.00
CA THR A 248 -17.72 16.69 6.76
C THR A 248 -18.16 18.15 6.66
N ASN A 249 -18.30 18.65 5.44
CA ASN A 249 -18.92 19.96 5.19
C ASN A 249 -20.46 19.87 5.03
N ALA A 250 -21.04 18.68 5.08
CA ALA A 250 -22.49 18.50 4.98
C ALA A 250 -23.23 19.27 6.07
N GLY A 251 -24.32 19.92 5.70
CA GLY A 251 -25.17 20.66 6.61
C GLY A 251 -26.16 19.78 7.37
N THR A 252 -26.79 20.38 8.37
CA THR A 252 -27.93 19.78 9.08
C THR A 252 -29.18 19.82 8.21
N SER A 253 -29.90 18.70 8.15
CA SER A 253 -31.19 18.60 7.43
C SER A 253 -32.25 19.57 7.98
N ALA A 254 -33.29 19.86 7.18
CA ALA A 254 -34.36 20.79 7.57
C ALA A 254 -35.15 20.34 8.81
N SER A 255 -35.13 19.04 9.12
CA SER A 255 -35.74 18.47 10.33
C SER A 255 -34.76 18.36 11.52
N GLY A 256 -33.54 18.88 11.40
CA GLY A 256 -32.60 19.05 12.52
C GLY A 256 -31.57 17.93 12.69
N GLN A 257 -31.56 16.90 11.85
CA GLN A 257 -30.54 15.85 11.90
C GLN A 257 -29.24 16.31 11.25
N ALA A 258 -28.17 16.32 12.04
CA ALA A 258 -26.80 16.57 11.61
C ALA A 258 -26.19 15.30 10.97
N PRO A 259 -25.21 15.44 10.06
CA PRO A 259 -24.50 14.28 9.51
C PRO A 259 -23.74 13.53 10.60
N THR A 260 -23.55 12.23 10.40
CA THR A 260 -22.82 11.37 11.35
C THR A 260 -21.70 10.64 10.66
N VAL A 261 -20.53 10.61 11.28
CA VAL A 261 -19.41 9.72 10.91
C VAL A 261 -19.17 8.79 12.09
N THR A 262 -19.33 7.49 11.86
CA THR A 262 -19.10 6.46 12.87
C THR A 262 -17.61 6.44 13.21
N GLN A 263 -17.29 6.61 14.50
CA GLN A 263 -15.90 6.76 14.98
C GLN A 263 -15.17 7.91 14.27
N SER A 264 -15.76 9.12 14.33
CA SER A 264 -15.16 10.34 13.77
C SER A 264 -13.79 10.70 14.36
N SER A 265 -13.35 10.04 15.43
CA SER A 265 -11.96 10.02 15.89
C SER A 265 -11.54 8.55 16.04
N TYR A 266 -10.46 8.17 15.38
CA TYR A 266 -10.00 6.78 15.33
C TYR A 266 -8.48 6.69 15.41
N THR A 267 -7.98 5.84 16.30
CA THR A 267 -6.55 5.51 16.42
C THR A 267 -6.27 4.24 15.65
N PHE A 268 -5.42 4.34 14.62
CA PHE A 268 -5.03 3.17 13.84
C PHE A 268 -4.27 2.16 14.70
N THR A 269 -4.51 0.89 14.41
CA THR A 269 -3.90 -0.27 15.04
C THR A 269 -3.02 -1.01 14.03
N ALA A 270 -2.17 -1.91 14.53
CA ALA A 270 -1.38 -2.78 13.66
C ALA A 270 -2.26 -3.66 12.73
N SER A 271 -3.51 -3.93 13.12
CA SER A 271 -4.44 -4.73 12.30
C SER A 271 -4.99 -3.97 11.07
N ASP A 272 -4.93 -2.65 11.09
CA ASP A 272 -5.37 -1.81 9.97
C ASP A 272 -4.35 -1.80 8.82
N ALA A 273 -3.08 -2.14 9.10
CA ALA A 273 -2.00 -2.11 8.11
C ALA A 273 -1.99 -0.79 7.29
N GLY A 274 -2.19 0.35 7.96
CA GLY A 274 -2.23 1.69 7.35
C GLY A 274 -3.53 2.03 6.62
N GLN A 275 -4.57 1.19 6.70
CA GLN A 275 -5.85 1.38 6.00
C GLN A 275 -7.04 1.07 6.91
N HIS A 276 -8.02 1.98 6.99
CA HIS A 276 -9.24 1.75 7.77
C HIS A 276 -10.50 2.14 7.00
N VAL A 277 -11.57 1.35 7.18
CA VAL A 277 -12.87 1.59 6.56
C VAL A 277 -13.80 2.25 7.57
N PHE A 278 -14.24 3.45 7.24
CA PHE A 278 -15.18 4.23 8.02
C PHE A 278 -16.58 4.17 7.42
N ALA A 279 -17.57 4.45 8.24
CA ALA A 279 -18.96 4.60 7.82
C ALA A 279 -19.45 6.03 8.11
N ALA A 280 -20.23 6.58 7.20
CA ALA A 280 -20.86 7.88 7.35
C ALA A 280 -22.31 7.85 6.86
N LYS A 281 -23.08 8.82 7.33
CA LYS A 281 -24.49 8.99 7.01
C LYS A 281 -24.80 10.48 6.91
N MET A 282 -25.36 10.88 5.77
CA MET A 282 -25.76 12.26 5.50
C MET A 282 -27.29 12.36 5.49
N PHE A 283 -27.84 13.48 5.94
CA PHE A 283 -29.29 13.67 6.05
C PHE A 283 -29.83 14.83 5.22
N LYS A 284 -29.00 15.83 4.93
CA LYS A 284 -29.35 16.94 4.06
C LYS A 284 -29.04 16.57 2.61
N ALA A 285 -30.00 16.75 1.72
CA ALA A 285 -29.77 16.63 0.29
C ALA A 285 -29.08 17.90 -0.22
N GLU A 286 -27.86 17.75 -0.73
CA GLU A 286 -27.04 18.84 -1.25
C GLU A 286 -25.90 18.32 -2.14
N GLY A 287 -25.39 19.18 -3.02
CA GLY A 287 -24.20 18.91 -3.82
C GLY A 287 -22.92 19.37 -3.13
N ASN A 288 -21.77 18.97 -3.70
CA ASN A 288 -20.43 19.37 -3.25
C ASN A 288 -20.12 19.01 -1.78
N VAL A 289 -20.67 17.88 -1.32
CA VAL A 289 -20.29 17.33 -0.01
C VAL A 289 -18.90 16.72 -0.11
N THR A 290 -18.08 16.95 0.90
CA THR A 290 -16.74 16.37 1.04
C THR A 290 -16.53 15.85 2.46
N LEU A 291 -15.69 14.82 2.58
CA LEU A 291 -15.14 14.36 3.85
C LEU A 291 -13.68 14.81 3.96
N THR A 292 -13.29 15.22 5.16
CA THR A 292 -11.92 15.64 5.47
C THR A 292 -11.36 14.76 6.58
N VAL A 293 -10.21 14.16 6.33
CA VAL A 293 -9.39 13.49 7.34
C VAL A 293 -8.26 14.40 7.79
N ALA A 294 -8.02 14.46 9.11
CA ALA A 294 -6.90 15.17 9.70
C ALA A 294 -6.21 14.28 10.74
N GLY A 295 -4.89 14.17 10.70
CA GLY A 295 -4.12 13.35 11.64
C GLY A 295 -2.63 13.59 11.50
N SER A 296 -1.90 13.56 12.62
CA SER A 296 -0.44 13.74 12.62
C SER A 296 0.07 14.97 11.85
N GLY A 297 -0.69 16.07 11.84
CA GLY A 297 -0.35 17.29 11.10
C GLY A 297 -0.60 17.25 9.59
N LYS A 298 -1.14 16.15 9.05
CA LYS A 298 -1.53 15.99 7.65
C LYS A 298 -3.05 16.06 7.50
N THR A 299 -3.51 16.53 6.35
CA THR A 299 -4.94 16.60 6.00
C THR A 299 -5.17 16.08 4.59
N ALA A 300 -6.34 15.49 4.36
CA ALA A 300 -6.80 15.14 3.01
C ALA A 300 -8.32 15.30 2.91
N THR A 301 -8.77 15.68 1.72
CA THR A 301 -10.19 15.91 1.42
C THR A 301 -10.62 14.96 0.30
N SER A 302 -11.79 14.35 0.42
CA SER A 302 -12.36 13.49 -0.61
C SER A 302 -12.71 14.27 -1.88
N ASN A 303 -13.05 13.57 -2.96
CA ASN A 303 -13.80 14.19 -4.04
C ASN A 303 -15.13 14.76 -3.52
N ALA A 304 -15.65 15.75 -4.24
CA ALA A 304 -17.02 16.21 -4.07
C ALA A 304 -18.01 15.12 -4.50
N PHE A 305 -19.06 14.91 -3.71
CA PHE A 305 -20.18 14.02 -4.03
C PHE A 305 -21.52 14.69 -3.75
N GLU A 306 -22.59 14.14 -4.34
CA GLU A 306 -23.96 14.59 -4.15
C GLU A 306 -24.69 13.70 -3.14
N VAL A 307 -25.45 14.32 -2.23
CA VAL A 307 -26.45 13.64 -1.39
C VAL A 307 -27.82 13.94 -1.98
N LYS A 308 -28.50 12.90 -2.45
CA LYS A 308 -29.86 12.96 -3.01
C LYS A 308 -30.91 12.82 -1.91
N PRO A 309 -32.11 13.41 -2.09
CA PRO A 309 -33.24 13.15 -1.21
C PRO A 309 -33.56 11.65 -1.09
N ALA A 310 -34.06 11.24 0.07
CA ALA A 310 -34.58 9.88 0.26
C ALA A 310 -35.96 9.70 -0.42
N ALA A 311 -36.57 8.54 -0.20
CA ALA A 311 -37.94 8.29 -0.66
C ALA A 311 -38.93 9.34 -0.12
N VAL A 312 -39.95 9.63 -0.92
CA VAL A 312 -41.00 10.58 -0.51
C VAL A 312 -41.66 10.14 0.79
N SER A 313 -41.85 11.12 1.68
CA SER A 313 -42.54 10.95 2.96
C SER A 313 -43.77 11.85 3.04
N SER A 314 -43.74 13.04 2.43
CA SER A 314 -44.86 13.97 2.43
C SER A 314 -45.01 14.70 1.09
N VAL A 315 -46.24 15.08 0.79
CA VAL A 315 -46.58 16.02 -0.28
C VAL A 315 -47.25 17.22 0.38
N ALA A 316 -47.08 18.41 -0.20
CA ALA A 316 -47.77 19.63 0.20
C ALA A 316 -48.34 20.33 -1.04
N ILE A 317 -49.52 20.95 -0.90
CA ILE A 317 -50.14 21.76 -1.95
C ILE A 317 -50.17 23.23 -1.52
N SER A 318 -49.83 24.13 -2.44
CA SER A 318 -49.95 25.58 -2.25
C SER A 318 -50.73 26.24 -3.40
N PRO A 319 -51.74 27.08 -3.12
CA PRO A 319 -52.21 27.46 -1.78
C PRO A 319 -52.94 26.32 -1.07
N ALA A 320 -52.97 26.36 0.27
CA ALA A 320 -53.68 25.38 1.11
C ALA A 320 -55.22 25.45 0.97
N GLY A 321 -55.71 26.55 0.42
CA GLY A 321 -57.07 26.67 -0.09
C GLY A 321 -57.29 27.91 -0.94
N ALA A 322 -58.44 27.95 -1.63
CA ALA A 322 -58.86 29.09 -2.45
C ALA A 322 -60.39 29.27 -2.39
N THR A 323 -60.85 30.50 -2.54
CA THR A 323 -62.27 30.81 -2.73
C THR A 323 -62.46 31.40 -4.12
N LEU A 324 -63.30 30.77 -4.94
CA LEU A 324 -63.49 31.14 -6.34
C LEU A 324 -64.95 31.36 -6.69
N ASN A 325 -65.20 32.34 -7.56
CA ASN A 325 -66.49 32.49 -8.21
C ASN A 325 -66.67 31.42 -9.30
N ALA A 326 -67.92 31.10 -9.64
CA ALA A 326 -68.22 30.21 -10.76
C ALA A 326 -67.53 30.69 -12.06
N GLY A 327 -66.86 29.77 -12.77
CA GLY A 327 -66.08 30.08 -13.97
C GLY A 327 -64.69 30.70 -13.72
N ALA A 328 -64.37 31.10 -12.49
CA ALA A 328 -63.03 31.56 -12.14
C ALA A 328 -62.05 30.38 -12.00
N SER A 329 -60.75 30.67 -12.07
CA SER A 329 -59.70 29.65 -11.97
C SER A 329 -58.62 30.03 -10.96
N ALA A 330 -57.97 29.03 -10.38
CA ALA A 330 -56.78 29.18 -9.54
C ALA A 330 -55.75 28.10 -9.85
N THR A 331 -54.47 28.46 -9.71
CA THR A 331 -53.35 27.55 -9.86
C THR A 331 -52.92 27.00 -8.51
N PHE A 332 -52.73 25.68 -8.44
CA PHE A 332 -52.17 24.98 -7.29
C PHE A 332 -50.84 24.33 -7.68
N ASN A 333 -49.91 24.29 -6.74
CA ASN A 333 -48.59 23.69 -6.91
C ASN A 333 -48.38 22.59 -5.87
N ALA A 334 -47.75 21.48 -6.26
CA ALA A 334 -47.40 20.39 -5.37
C ALA A 334 -45.88 20.34 -5.14
N ALA A 335 -45.49 20.06 -3.91
CA ALA A 335 -44.09 19.85 -3.52
C ALA A 335 -43.96 18.59 -2.65
N ALA A 336 -43.07 17.68 -3.02
CA ALA A 336 -42.76 16.46 -2.31
C ALA A 336 -41.49 16.64 -1.47
N LYS A 337 -41.51 16.09 -0.27
CA LYS A 337 -40.36 16.05 0.64
C LYS A 337 -40.13 14.64 1.16
N ASP A 338 -38.87 14.32 1.42
CA ASP A 338 -38.50 13.11 2.15
C ASP A 338 -38.71 13.25 3.67
N ALA A 339 -38.41 12.19 4.43
CA ALA A 339 -38.57 12.16 5.89
C ALA A 339 -37.65 13.16 6.63
N TYR A 340 -36.61 13.67 5.97
CA TYR A 340 -35.66 14.63 6.53
C TYR A 340 -35.98 16.08 6.14
N GLY A 341 -37.05 16.29 5.39
CA GLY A 341 -37.49 17.59 4.90
C GLY A 341 -36.75 18.07 3.65
N ASN A 342 -36.01 17.19 2.97
CA ASN A 342 -35.36 17.51 1.70
C ASN A 342 -36.41 17.55 0.58
N SER A 343 -36.33 18.56 -0.28
CA SER A 343 -37.22 18.69 -1.45
C SER A 343 -36.84 17.68 -2.54
N ILE A 344 -37.83 16.94 -3.05
CA ILE A 344 -37.66 16.01 -4.16
C ILE A 344 -37.94 16.75 -5.46
N THR A 345 -36.87 17.16 -6.16
CA THR A 345 -36.97 17.84 -7.45
C THR A 345 -37.31 16.84 -8.57
N GLY A 346 -38.10 17.29 -9.56
CA GLY A 346 -38.53 16.42 -10.68
C GLY A 346 -39.53 15.34 -10.31
N ALA A 347 -40.16 15.42 -9.13
CA ALA A 347 -41.25 14.52 -8.74
C ALA A 347 -42.45 14.67 -9.69
N ALA A 348 -43.01 13.54 -10.13
CA ALA A 348 -44.22 13.51 -10.94
C ALA A 348 -45.47 13.36 -10.07
N TYR A 349 -46.45 14.25 -10.21
CA TYR A 349 -47.68 14.25 -9.41
C TYR A 349 -48.90 13.82 -10.22
N VAL A 350 -49.77 13.06 -9.56
CA VAL A 350 -51.12 12.77 -10.05
C VAL A 350 -52.10 13.67 -9.32
N TRP A 351 -52.89 14.44 -10.08
CA TRP A 351 -53.90 15.35 -9.55
C TRP A 351 -55.30 14.77 -9.67
N ALA A 352 -56.13 15.01 -8.65
CA ALA A 352 -57.54 14.60 -8.62
C ALA A 352 -58.42 15.66 -7.95
N LEU A 353 -59.72 15.63 -8.27
CA LEU A 353 -60.75 16.40 -7.57
C LEU A 353 -61.58 15.45 -6.71
N GLY A 354 -61.81 15.83 -5.45
CA GLY A 354 -62.72 15.10 -4.56
C GLY A 354 -64.17 15.07 -5.07
N THR A 355 -64.58 16.12 -5.79
CA THR A 355 -65.92 16.23 -6.41
C THR A 355 -65.80 16.71 -7.86
N PRO A 356 -65.65 15.81 -8.84
CA PRO A 356 -65.41 16.16 -10.24
C PRO A 356 -66.53 17.00 -10.90
N SER A 357 -67.75 17.00 -10.35
CA SER A 357 -68.87 17.79 -10.87
C SER A 357 -68.76 19.30 -10.60
N LEU A 358 -67.81 19.74 -9.76
CA LEU A 358 -67.65 21.13 -9.35
C LEU A 358 -66.52 21.88 -10.06
N GLY A 359 -65.83 21.25 -11.02
CA GLY A 359 -64.82 21.91 -11.84
C GLY A 359 -63.95 20.96 -12.64
N THR A 360 -62.98 21.51 -13.34
CA THR A 360 -62.02 20.76 -14.17
C THR A 360 -60.59 21.06 -13.76
N LEU A 361 -59.68 20.12 -14.00
CA LEU A 361 -58.24 20.28 -13.81
C LEU A 361 -57.51 20.27 -15.15
N ALA A 362 -56.62 21.23 -15.35
CA ALA A 362 -55.63 21.22 -16.42
C ALA A 362 -54.23 21.12 -15.79
N VAL A 363 -53.61 19.94 -15.90
CA VAL A 363 -52.30 19.63 -15.32
C VAL A 363 -51.19 20.15 -16.23
N SER A 364 -50.18 20.79 -15.66
CA SER A 364 -49.00 21.24 -16.41
C SER A 364 -48.16 20.06 -16.91
N SER A 365 -47.32 20.28 -17.92
CA SER A 365 -46.47 19.24 -18.50
C SER A 365 -45.43 18.67 -17.53
N ASP A 366 -44.97 19.49 -16.57
CA ASP A 366 -44.07 19.05 -15.49
C ASP A 366 -44.81 18.39 -14.32
N THR A 367 -46.14 18.35 -14.37
CA THR A 367 -47.06 17.82 -13.35
C THR A 367 -47.00 18.50 -11.98
N ALA A 368 -46.07 19.42 -11.75
CA ALA A 368 -45.88 20.10 -10.48
C ALA A 368 -46.98 21.13 -10.19
N SER A 369 -47.72 21.56 -11.22
CA SER A 369 -48.80 22.52 -11.12
C SER A 369 -50.09 22.01 -11.76
N VAL A 370 -51.21 22.53 -11.27
CA VAL A 370 -52.52 22.30 -11.87
C VAL A 370 -53.33 23.58 -11.85
N LEU A 371 -54.00 23.88 -12.97
CA LEU A 371 -55.01 24.92 -13.05
C LEU A 371 -56.38 24.29 -12.76
N PHE A 372 -57.02 24.73 -11.68
CA PHE A 372 -58.40 24.39 -11.37
C PHE A 372 -59.33 25.47 -11.91
N THR A 373 -60.38 25.07 -12.63
CA THR A 373 -61.44 25.97 -13.11
C THR A 373 -62.77 25.53 -12.49
N ALA A 374 -63.41 26.45 -11.75
CA ALA A 374 -64.69 26.19 -11.09
C ALA A 374 -65.81 26.03 -12.12
N ALA A 375 -66.66 25.01 -11.96
CA ALA A 375 -67.79 24.79 -12.84
C ALA A 375 -68.79 25.95 -12.78
N GLY A 376 -69.47 26.22 -13.89
CA GLY A 376 -70.63 27.11 -13.92
C GLY A 376 -71.81 26.44 -13.23
N VAL A 377 -72.45 27.13 -12.29
CA VAL A 377 -73.61 26.61 -11.53
C VAL A 377 -74.75 27.64 -11.60
N SER A 378 -75.96 27.16 -11.87
CA SER A 378 -77.12 27.98 -12.22
C SER A 378 -77.88 28.55 -11.02
N ALA A 379 -77.51 28.17 -9.79
CA ALA A 379 -78.15 28.61 -8.55
C ALA A 379 -77.09 28.98 -7.50
N ALA A 380 -77.43 29.89 -6.59
CA ALA A 380 -76.56 30.30 -5.49
C ALA A 380 -76.23 29.09 -4.60
N SER A 381 -74.96 28.68 -4.59
CA SER A 381 -74.45 27.58 -3.77
C SER A 381 -73.05 27.90 -3.28
N SER A 382 -72.73 27.46 -2.07
CA SER A 382 -71.35 27.36 -1.58
C SER A 382 -71.04 25.90 -1.40
N SER A 383 -69.99 25.40 -2.05
CA SER A 383 -69.58 24.00 -1.96
C SER A 383 -68.07 23.90 -1.81
N ALA A 384 -67.65 23.15 -0.80
CA ALA A 384 -66.25 22.85 -0.56
C ALA A 384 -65.87 21.57 -1.30
N LEU A 385 -64.73 21.59 -1.99
CA LEU A 385 -64.12 20.44 -2.62
C LEU A 385 -62.64 20.35 -2.25
N SER A 386 -62.02 19.22 -2.55
CA SER A 386 -60.57 19.03 -2.39
C SER A 386 -59.88 18.89 -3.74
N VAL A 387 -58.78 19.62 -3.91
CA VAL A 387 -57.77 19.35 -4.93
C VAL A 387 -56.71 18.46 -4.29
N ILE A 388 -56.48 17.28 -4.84
CA ILE A 388 -55.61 16.25 -4.27
C ILE A 388 -54.40 16.07 -5.20
N ALA A 389 -53.20 16.02 -4.63
CA ALA A 389 -51.96 15.70 -5.33
C ALA A 389 -51.32 14.47 -4.70
N THR A 390 -50.86 13.52 -5.51
CA THR A 390 -50.25 12.26 -5.05
C THR A 390 -48.91 12.03 -5.74
N HIS A 391 -47.88 11.64 -4.97
CA HIS A 391 -46.58 11.21 -5.47
C HIS A 391 -46.04 10.06 -4.62
N GLY A 392 -45.60 8.97 -5.26
CA GLY A 392 -44.93 7.84 -4.59
C GLY A 392 -45.67 7.23 -3.39
N GLY A 393 -47.01 7.27 -3.40
CA GLY A 393 -47.85 6.76 -2.30
C GLY A 393 -48.18 7.78 -1.21
N ALA A 394 -47.54 8.95 -1.19
CA ALA A 394 -47.91 10.07 -0.34
C ALA A 394 -48.89 11.01 -1.05
N SER A 395 -49.90 11.51 -0.34
CA SER A 395 -50.93 12.41 -0.88
C SER A 395 -51.14 13.62 0.01
N ALA A 396 -51.53 14.73 -0.59
CA ALA A 396 -51.97 15.94 0.09
C ALA A 396 -53.26 16.46 -0.53
N SER A 397 -54.04 17.21 0.25
CA SER A 397 -55.28 17.84 -0.20
C SER A 397 -55.28 19.33 0.15
N SER A 398 -55.75 20.16 -0.78
CA SER A 398 -56.06 21.58 -0.60
C SER A 398 -57.56 21.80 -0.69
N SER A 399 -58.13 22.64 0.19
CA SER A 399 -59.57 22.88 0.24
C SER A 399 -59.96 24.07 -0.66
N VAL A 400 -60.84 23.85 -1.62
CA VAL A 400 -61.36 24.90 -2.50
C VAL A 400 -62.84 25.12 -2.23
N THR A 401 -63.21 26.36 -1.93
CA THR A 401 -64.61 26.76 -1.79
C THR A 401 -65.05 27.46 -3.06
N VAL A 402 -66.04 26.90 -3.75
CA VAL A 402 -66.68 27.56 -4.90
C VAL A 402 -67.89 28.32 -4.39
N THR A 403 -67.87 29.63 -4.55
CA THR A 403 -68.96 30.54 -4.17
C THR A 403 -69.65 31.03 -5.43
N VAL A 404 -70.94 30.80 -5.54
CA VAL A 404 -71.75 31.37 -6.63
C VAL A 404 -72.49 32.58 -6.08
N ASN A 405 -72.07 33.78 -6.47
CA ASN A 405 -72.87 34.97 -6.21
C ASN A 405 -73.87 35.11 -7.37
N PRO A 406 -75.19 35.19 -7.14
CA PRO A 406 -76.13 35.52 -8.21
C PRO A 406 -75.73 36.87 -8.82
N ALA A 407 -75.77 36.94 -10.16
CA ALA A 407 -75.48 38.14 -10.93
C ALA A 407 -76.46 39.28 -10.63
#